data_AF-A0A2K1ZM96-F1
#
_entry.id   AF-A0A2K1ZM96-F1
#
_cell.length_a   1.000
_cell.length_b   1.000
_cell.length_c   1.000
_cell.angle_alpha   90.00
_cell.angle_beta   90.00
_cell.angle_gamma   90.00
#
_symmetry.space_group_name_H-M   'P 1'
#
loop_
_entity.id
_entity.type
_entity.pdbx_description
1 polymer ?
#
loop_
_entity_poly.entity_id
_entity_poly.type
_entity_poly.pdbx_seq_one_letter_code
_entity_poly.pdbx_strand_id
1 'polypeptide(L)'
;MALQQMHDVQPLSSHSNSAGPCSNQDDFRQALLNSINETTYNNSMAKQLISEEESKLVAAKKHSMAESNRRSRINTQFTTLRTILPNLIKVNKASVLEETIRCVKELTNTVSELKEIYGGGRLECVFPGGADKLRIGSCEGKGQEVVKVVFSCDDKRKLLSDVARAVRSVKGKVVRAEMVTMGGRTKCVLWVQGINGNEELEMLRRVLNALTEKPNMARTCNRPKLTLL
;
A
#
# COMPACT_ATOMS: atom_id res chain seq x y z
N MET A 1 -27.73 55.80 25.30
CA MET A 1 -28.71 55.33 26.30
C MET A 1 -29.08 53.91 25.91
N ALA A 2 -28.82 52.82 26.63
CA ALA A 2 -28.39 52.54 28.01
C ALA A 2 -27.33 51.40 27.94
N LEU A 3 -26.19 51.41 28.64
CA LEU A 3 -25.89 51.24 30.08
C LEU A 3 -26.27 49.86 30.67
N GLN A 4 -25.20 49.09 31.01
CA GLN A 4 -25.01 48.12 32.12
C GLN A 4 -25.91 46.86 32.12
N GLN A 5 -25.42 45.62 32.31
CA GLN A 5 -24.64 45.16 33.46
C GLN A 5 -23.82 43.88 33.16
N MET A 6 -22.61 43.85 33.74
CA MET A 6 -21.82 42.65 34.06
C MET A 6 -22.22 42.12 35.44
N HIS A 7 -22.31 40.81 35.64
CA HIS A 7 -22.19 40.01 36.88
C HIS A 7 -22.35 38.54 36.44
N ASP A 8 -21.70 37.47 36.89
CA ASP A 8 -20.63 37.20 37.86
C ASP A 8 -20.04 35.81 37.47
N VAL A 9 -18.71 35.67 37.48
CA VAL A 9 -18.03 34.39 37.24
C VAL A 9 -17.73 33.75 38.59
N GLN A 10 -18.32 32.59 38.88
CA GLN A 10 -17.90 31.75 40.00
C GLN A 10 -17.00 30.61 39.52
N PRO A 11 -15.79 30.46 40.08
CA PRO A 11 -15.09 29.18 40.12
C PRO A 11 -15.22 28.56 41.53
N LEU A 12 -15.85 27.38 41.61
CA LEU A 12 -15.92 26.59 42.84
C LEU A 12 -14.77 25.57 42.90
N SER A 13 -13.89 25.81 43.89
CA SER A 13 -13.11 24.86 44.70
C SER A 13 -12.25 23.79 44.01
N SER A 14 -10.96 24.08 43.88
CA SER A 14 -9.91 23.05 43.89
C SER A 14 -9.48 22.77 45.34
N HIS A 15 -9.76 21.56 45.82
CA HIS A 15 -9.13 21.02 47.03
C HIS A 15 -7.66 20.74 46.73
N SER A 16 -6.76 21.56 47.28
CA SER A 16 -5.33 21.27 47.34
C SER A 16 -5.06 20.27 48.46
N ASN A 17 -4.97 18.98 48.11
CA ASN A 17 -4.36 17.98 48.97
C ASN A 17 -2.84 18.17 48.94
N SER A 18 -2.26 18.41 50.11
CA SER A 18 -0.82 18.43 50.34
C SER A 18 -0.23 17.04 50.09
N ALA A 19 0.58 16.90 49.05
CA ALA A 19 1.49 15.77 48.89
C ALA A 19 2.90 16.27 49.21
N GLY A 20 3.47 15.78 50.31
CA GLY A 20 4.86 16.00 50.68
C GLY A 20 5.83 15.35 49.70
N PRO A 21 7.11 15.76 49.69
CA PRO A 21 8.08 15.31 48.71
C PRO A 21 8.68 13.94 49.12
N CYS A 22 8.25 12.87 48.47
CA CYS A 22 9.02 11.63 48.36
C CYS A 22 9.56 11.53 46.93
N SER A 23 10.45 12.45 46.59
CA SER A 23 11.13 12.49 45.29
C SER A 23 12.59 12.22 45.58
N ASN A 24 13.10 11.05 45.16
CA ASN A 24 14.51 10.81 44.81
C ASN A 24 14.74 9.34 44.37
N GLN A 25 14.00 8.37 44.93
CA GLN A 25 14.20 6.94 44.59
C GLN A 25 13.39 6.50 43.36
N ASP A 26 12.17 7.01 43.19
CA ASP A 26 11.32 6.66 42.05
C ASP A 26 11.80 7.31 40.74
N ASP A 27 12.35 8.54 40.79
CA ASP A 27 12.93 9.20 39.62
C ASP A 27 14.20 8.50 39.14
N PHE A 28 15.04 7.99 40.05
CA PHE A 28 16.23 7.23 39.68
C PHE A 28 15.87 5.89 39.05
N ARG A 29 14.84 5.21 39.56
CA ARG A 29 14.33 3.95 38.97
C ARG A 29 13.66 4.20 37.62
N GLN A 30 12.87 5.27 37.51
CA GLN A 30 12.24 5.67 36.26
C GLN A 30 13.29 6.09 35.21
N ALA A 31 14.35 6.79 35.62
CA ALA A 31 15.49 7.14 34.78
C ALA A 31 16.32 5.91 34.38
N LEU A 32 16.54 4.95 35.28
CA LEU A 32 17.22 3.69 34.99
C LEU A 32 16.43 2.87 33.96
N LEU A 33 15.10 2.80 34.12
CA LEU A 33 14.19 2.10 33.19
C LEU A 33 14.07 2.82 31.83
N ASN A 34 14.14 4.15 31.81
CA ASN A 34 14.17 4.95 30.58
C ASN A 34 15.55 4.92 29.89
N SER A 35 16.63 4.66 30.64
CA SER A 35 18.00 4.52 30.13
C SER A 35 18.29 3.16 29.50
N ILE A 36 17.40 2.17 29.67
CA ILE A 36 17.45 0.90 28.95
C ILE A 36 16.93 1.16 27.52
N ASN A 37 17.75 1.83 26.73
CA ASN A 37 17.64 1.86 25.28
C ASN A 37 17.96 0.44 24.75
N GLU A 38 17.44 0.12 23.56
CA GLU A 38 17.47 -1.21 22.91
C GLU A 38 18.82 -1.97 22.91
N THR A 39 19.95 -1.28 23.16
CA THR A 39 21.31 -1.81 23.10
C THR A 39 21.77 -2.65 24.30
N THR A 40 21.10 -2.62 25.46
CA THR A 40 21.59 -3.33 26.66
C THR A 40 21.23 -4.83 26.71
N TYR A 41 20.42 -5.34 25.77
CA TYR A 41 19.89 -6.72 25.85
C TYR A 41 20.87 -7.83 25.39
N ASN A 42 22.06 -7.50 24.86
CA ASN A 42 23.00 -8.51 24.37
C ASN A 42 24.13 -8.88 25.35
N ASN A 43 24.21 -8.27 26.53
CA ASN A 43 25.28 -8.57 27.48
C ASN A 43 24.81 -9.59 28.54
N SER A 44 25.26 -10.84 28.41
CA SER A 44 24.90 -11.98 29.28
C SER A 44 25.17 -11.72 30.77
N MET A 45 26.06 -10.77 31.08
CA MET A 45 26.45 -10.36 32.43
C MET A 45 25.39 -9.52 33.16
N ALA A 46 24.52 -8.76 32.46
CA ALA A 46 23.51 -7.91 33.10
C ALA A 46 22.27 -8.70 33.56
N LYS A 47 22.07 -9.92 33.04
CA LYS A 47 20.92 -10.77 33.34
C LYS A 47 20.93 -11.31 34.78
N GLN A 48 22.10 -11.29 35.44
CA GLN A 48 22.32 -11.83 36.79
C GLN A 48 22.16 -10.81 37.92
N LEU A 49 22.00 -9.52 37.62
CA LEU A 49 21.94 -8.43 38.63
C LEU A 49 20.58 -7.74 38.75
N ILE A 50 19.61 -8.13 37.92
CA ILE A 50 18.27 -7.52 37.90
C ILE A 50 17.43 -8.25 38.93
N SER A 51 16.97 -7.54 39.97
CA SER A 51 16.01 -8.08 40.94
C SER A 51 14.76 -8.60 40.23
N GLU A 52 14.08 -9.62 40.77
CA GLU A 52 12.82 -10.11 40.21
C GLU A 52 11.81 -8.98 39.96
N GLU A 53 11.84 -7.94 40.80
CA GLU A 53 11.00 -6.75 40.68
C GLU A 53 11.36 -5.89 39.46
N GLU A 54 12.66 -5.69 39.20
CA GLU A 54 13.12 -4.94 38.03
C GLU A 54 12.86 -5.70 36.73
N SER A 55 12.96 -7.02 36.75
CA SER A 55 12.61 -7.88 35.61
C SER A 55 11.11 -7.78 35.26
N LYS A 56 10.25 -7.75 36.29
CA LYS A 56 8.80 -7.52 36.14
C LYS A 56 8.49 -6.14 35.57
N LEU A 57 9.17 -5.09 36.04
CA LEU A 57 9.00 -3.71 35.54
C LEU A 57 9.44 -3.57 34.07
N VAL A 58 10.58 -4.16 33.70
CA VAL A 58 11.05 -4.19 32.30
C VAL A 58 10.06 -4.96 31.41
N ALA A 59 9.52 -6.08 31.88
CA ALA A 59 8.50 -6.82 31.16
C ALA A 59 7.20 -6.01 30.97
N ALA A 60 6.74 -5.32 32.02
CA ALA A 60 5.57 -4.44 31.97
C ALA A 60 5.77 -3.26 30.99
N LYS A 61 6.96 -2.65 30.97
CA LYS A 61 7.30 -1.59 30.01
C LYS A 61 7.33 -2.11 28.58
N LYS A 62 7.94 -3.28 28.33
CA LYS A 62 7.92 -3.94 27.01
C LYS A 62 6.49 -4.21 26.53
N HIS A 63 5.63 -4.72 27.42
CA HIS A 63 4.22 -4.95 27.10
C HIS A 63 3.48 -3.64 26.78
N SER A 64 3.70 -2.59 27.58
CA SER A 64 3.13 -1.26 27.36
C SER A 64 3.56 -0.66 26.02
N MET A 65 4.85 -0.74 25.66
CA MET A 65 5.36 -0.28 24.38
C MET A 65 4.80 -1.11 23.21
N ALA A 66 4.71 -2.43 23.36
CA ALA A 66 4.12 -3.30 22.35
C ALA A 66 2.65 -2.92 22.07
N GLU A 67 1.87 -2.67 23.12
CA GLU A 67 0.48 -2.23 23.00
C GLU A 67 0.38 -0.83 22.37
N SER A 68 1.24 0.11 22.76
CA SER A 68 1.32 1.44 22.14
C SER A 68 1.61 1.36 20.64
N ASN A 69 2.59 0.55 20.23
CA ASN A 69 2.93 0.32 18.84
C ASN A 69 1.77 -0.33 18.06
N ARG A 70 1.04 -1.26 18.69
CA ARG A 70 -0.16 -1.86 18.10
C ARG A 70 -1.24 -0.80 17.85
N ARG A 71 -1.51 0.07 18.84
CA ARG A 71 -2.49 1.17 18.72
C ARG A 71 -2.06 2.18 17.66
N SER A 72 -0.77 2.53 17.61
CA SER A 72 -0.20 3.41 16.59
C SER A 72 -0.45 2.86 15.19
N ARG A 73 -0.10 1.58 14.94
CA ARG A 73 -0.33 0.91 13.65
C ARG A 73 -1.80 0.94 13.23
N ILE A 74 -2.72 0.69 14.16
CA ILE A 74 -4.17 0.76 13.88
C ILE A 74 -4.60 2.19 13.54
N ASN A 75 -4.13 3.18 14.28
CA ASN A 75 -4.44 4.59 14.01
C ASN A 75 -3.86 5.05 12.66
N THR A 76 -2.68 4.56 12.27
CA THR A 76 -2.13 4.79 10.93
C THR A 76 -3.06 4.23 9.86
N GLN A 77 -3.51 2.98 9.99
CA GLN A 77 -4.47 2.37 9.05
C GLN A 77 -5.78 3.18 8.97
N PHE A 78 -6.34 3.60 10.10
CA PHE A 78 -7.53 4.46 10.12
C PHE A 78 -7.30 5.81 9.44
N THR A 79 -6.10 6.39 9.59
CA THR A 79 -5.73 7.64 8.93
C THR A 79 -5.67 7.44 7.42
N THR A 80 -5.08 6.33 6.97
CA THR A 80 -5.10 5.96 5.55
C THR A 80 -6.53 5.80 5.02
N LEU A 81 -7.44 5.15 5.76
CA LEU A 81 -8.84 5.06 5.36
C LEU A 81 -9.48 6.44 5.17
N ARG A 82 -9.26 7.39 6.09
CA ARG A 82 -9.77 8.76 5.95
C ARG A 82 -9.25 9.47 4.70
N THR A 83 -8.01 9.20 4.30
CA THR A 83 -7.42 9.84 3.11
C THR A 83 -7.90 9.27 1.78
N ILE A 84 -8.31 8.00 1.73
CA ILE A 84 -8.71 7.32 0.48
C ILE A 84 -10.21 7.34 0.22
N LEU A 85 -11.04 7.52 1.27
CA LEU A 85 -12.48 7.45 1.14
C LEU A 85 -13.04 8.75 0.55
N PRO A 86 -13.88 8.67 -0.50
CA PRO A 86 -14.56 9.84 -1.04
C PRO A 86 -15.62 10.34 -0.04
N ASN A 87 -15.94 11.64 -0.09
CA ASN A 87 -17.09 12.25 0.59
C ASN A 87 -17.14 12.06 2.13
N LEU A 88 -15.97 11.95 2.78
CA LEU A 88 -15.91 11.70 4.21
C LEU A 88 -16.18 12.96 5.05
N ILE A 89 -17.46 13.26 5.31
CA ILE A 89 -17.89 14.43 6.11
C ILE A 89 -17.68 14.18 7.62
N LYS A 90 -17.92 12.95 8.08
CA LYS A 90 -17.78 12.56 9.49
C LYS A 90 -16.52 11.70 9.67
N VAL A 91 -15.57 12.20 10.46
CA VAL A 91 -14.24 11.57 10.67
C VAL A 91 -14.15 10.61 11.87
N ASN A 92 -15.29 10.35 12.53
CA ASN A 92 -15.36 9.43 13.65
C ASN A 92 -15.14 7.97 13.18
N LYS A 93 -14.72 7.09 14.09
CA LYS A 93 -14.31 5.71 13.73
C LYS A 93 -15.45 4.89 13.11
N ALA A 94 -16.67 5.02 13.61
CA ALA A 94 -17.81 4.25 13.12
C ALA A 94 -18.19 4.68 11.70
N SER A 95 -18.31 5.98 11.45
CA SER A 95 -18.62 6.55 10.13
C SER A 95 -17.53 6.21 9.10
N VAL A 96 -16.24 6.21 9.48
CA VAL A 96 -15.17 5.76 8.57
C VAL A 96 -15.36 4.31 8.15
N LEU A 97 -15.72 3.41 9.08
CA LEU A 97 -15.93 2.00 8.76
C LEU A 97 -17.19 1.77 7.92
N GLU A 98 -18.30 2.42 8.28
CA GLU A 98 -19.55 2.38 7.52
C GLU A 98 -19.34 2.83 6.07
N GLU A 99 -18.66 3.97 5.90
CA GLU A 99 -18.37 4.53 4.59
C GLU A 99 -17.39 3.66 3.79
N THR A 100 -16.41 3.04 4.47
CA THR A 100 -15.52 2.06 3.83
C THR A 100 -16.32 0.88 3.25
N ILE A 101 -17.24 0.32 4.04
CA ILE A 101 -18.06 -0.82 3.61
C ILE A 101 -18.98 -0.41 2.46
N ARG A 102 -19.61 0.76 2.55
CA ARG A 102 -20.46 1.33 1.49
C ARG A 102 -19.69 1.45 0.18
N CYS A 103 -18.54 2.13 0.22
CA CYS A 103 -17.69 2.36 -0.95
C CYS A 103 -17.22 1.04 -1.60
N VAL A 104 -16.77 0.06 -0.80
CA VAL A 104 -16.36 -1.25 -1.33
C VAL A 104 -17.51 -1.98 -2.01
N LYS A 105 -18.71 -1.95 -1.43
CA LYS A 105 -19.92 -2.55 -2.03
C LYS A 105 -20.30 -1.86 -3.33
N GLU A 106 -20.30 -0.53 -3.35
CA GLU A 106 -20.60 0.24 -4.56
C GLU A 106 -19.61 -0.06 -5.69
N LEU A 107 -18.31 -0.03 -5.41
CA LEU A 107 -17.28 -0.38 -6.39
C LEU A 107 -17.46 -1.81 -6.92
N THR A 108 -17.79 -2.76 -6.05
CA THR A 108 -18.04 -4.16 -6.44
C THR A 108 -19.26 -4.29 -7.35
N ASN A 109 -20.33 -3.57 -7.04
CA ASN A 109 -21.54 -3.54 -7.87
C ASN A 109 -21.27 -2.89 -9.22
N THR A 110 -20.61 -1.73 -9.25
CA THR A 110 -20.26 -1.04 -10.51
C THR A 110 -19.38 -1.93 -11.40
N VAL A 111 -18.36 -2.60 -10.85
CA VAL A 111 -17.54 -3.54 -11.62
C VAL A 111 -18.37 -4.70 -12.18
N SER A 112 -19.36 -5.18 -11.42
CA SER A 112 -20.25 -6.26 -11.85
C SER A 112 -21.20 -5.80 -12.96
N GLU A 113 -21.82 -4.63 -12.82
CA GLU A 113 -22.66 -4.02 -13.86
C GLU A 113 -21.89 -3.78 -15.16
N LEU A 114 -20.66 -3.26 -15.06
CA LEU A 114 -19.79 -3.08 -16.22
C LEU A 114 -19.47 -4.43 -16.89
N LYS A 115 -19.31 -5.50 -16.12
CA LYS A 115 -19.09 -6.84 -16.67
C LYS A 115 -20.28 -7.32 -17.52
N GLU A 116 -21.49 -7.03 -17.07
CA GLU A 116 -22.72 -7.36 -17.80
C GLU A 116 -22.89 -6.49 -19.06
N ILE A 117 -22.71 -5.17 -18.95
CA ILE A 117 -22.88 -4.22 -20.07
C ILE A 117 -21.89 -4.51 -21.20
N TYR A 118 -20.62 -4.69 -20.87
CA TYR A 118 -19.57 -4.85 -21.87
C TYR A 118 -19.41 -6.32 -22.31
N GLY A 119 -20.01 -7.28 -21.58
CA GLY A 119 -19.74 -8.71 -21.71
C GLY A 119 -18.35 -9.05 -21.15
N GLY A 120 -18.22 -10.23 -20.53
CA GLY A 120 -16.98 -10.63 -19.83
C GLY A 120 -15.69 -10.55 -20.67
N GLY A 121 -15.79 -10.63 -22.00
CA GLY A 121 -14.66 -10.48 -22.92
C GLY A 121 -14.16 -9.05 -23.11
N ARG A 122 -15.02 -8.03 -23.03
CA ARG A 122 -14.65 -6.62 -23.26
C ARG A 122 -14.26 -5.90 -21.97
N LEU A 123 -14.76 -6.31 -20.81
CA LEU A 123 -14.25 -5.79 -19.53
C LEU A 123 -12.78 -6.15 -19.32
N GLU A 124 -12.37 -7.36 -19.75
CA GLU A 124 -10.96 -7.70 -19.81
C GLU A 124 -10.21 -6.66 -20.64
N CYS A 125 -10.76 -6.14 -21.75
CA CYS A 125 -10.10 -5.12 -22.58
C CYS A 125 -9.96 -3.76 -21.88
N VAL A 126 -10.88 -3.39 -20.99
CA VAL A 126 -10.94 -2.06 -20.37
C VAL A 126 -10.03 -1.94 -19.16
N PHE A 127 -9.97 -2.94 -18.28
CA PHE A 127 -9.24 -2.84 -17.02
C PHE A 127 -8.04 -3.79 -16.93
N PRO A 128 -6.90 -3.34 -16.37
CA PRO A 128 -5.80 -4.24 -16.05
C PRO A 128 -6.24 -5.25 -14.99
N GLY A 129 -6.01 -6.53 -15.26
CA GLY A 129 -6.34 -7.60 -14.33
C GLY A 129 -5.34 -7.71 -13.17
N GLY A 130 -5.68 -8.54 -12.18
CA GLY A 130 -4.77 -8.90 -11.08
C GLY A 130 -3.56 -9.76 -11.47
N ALA A 131 -3.51 -10.25 -12.72
CA ALA A 131 -2.46 -11.14 -13.21
C ALA A 131 -1.85 -10.60 -14.51
N ASP A 132 -0.57 -10.92 -14.70
CA ASP A 132 0.14 -10.64 -15.94
C ASP A 132 -0.40 -11.60 -17.01
N LYS A 133 -0.79 -11.07 -18.16
CA LYS A 133 -1.39 -11.84 -19.26
C LYS A 133 -0.87 -11.28 -20.57
N LEU A 134 -0.48 -12.14 -21.51
CA LEU A 134 -0.18 -11.79 -22.90
C LEU A 134 -1.04 -12.66 -23.83
N ARG A 135 -1.75 -12.04 -24.75
CA ARG A 135 -2.49 -12.70 -25.84
C ARG A 135 -2.09 -12.06 -27.15
N ILE A 136 -1.80 -12.88 -28.15
CA ILE A 136 -1.50 -12.44 -29.52
C ILE A 136 -2.42 -13.22 -30.43
N GLY A 137 -3.19 -12.52 -31.27
CA GLY A 137 -4.06 -13.12 -32.27
C GLY A 137 -3.98 -12.34 -33.59
N SER A 138 -4.06 -13.04 -34.72
CA SER A 138 -4.14 -12.40 -36.03
C SER A 138 -5.59 -11.97 -36.30
N CYS A 139 -5.77 -10.79 -36.89
CA CYS A 139 -7.07 -10.34 -37.38
C CYS A 139 -7.09 -10.42 -38.90
N GLU A 140 -7.78 -11.43 -39.45
CA GLU A 140 -8.04 -11.55 -40.89
C GLU A 140 -9.18 -10.59 -41.28
N GLY A 141 -8.85 -9.36 -41.66
CA GLY A 141 -9.74 -8.46 -42.40
C GLY A 141 -9.36 -8.44 -43.88
N LYS A 142 -10.26 -7.97 -44.76
CA LYS A 142 -10.04 -7.83 -46.23
C LYS A 142 -8.98 -6.76 -46.61
N GLY A 143 -7.84 -6.74 -45.92
CA GLY A 143 -6.72 -5.81 -46.08
C GLY A 143 -5.43 -6.36 -45.47
N GLN A 144 -4.39 -5.52 -45.42
CA GLN A 144 -3.04 -5.83 -44.96
C GLN A 144 -3.03 -6.49 -43.55
N GLU A 145 -2.29 -7.58 -43.36
CA GLU A 145 -2.31 -8.42 -42.14
C GLU A 145 -1.95 -7.62 -40.88
N VAL A 146 -2.84 -7.62 -39.88
CA VAL A 146 -2.67 -6.93 -38.60
C VAL A 146 -2.75 -7.93 -37.45
N VAL A 147 -1.72 -7.95 -36.62
CA VAL A 147 -1.62 -8.73 -35.39
C VAL A 147 -2.13 -7.90 -34.22
N LYS A 148 -3.13 -8.43 -33.51
CA LYS A 148 -3.63 -7.85 -32.26
C LYS A 148 -2.87 -8.45 -31.08
N VAL A 149 -2.18 -7.59 -30.34
CA VAL A 149 -1.44 -7.93 -29.13
C VAL A 149 -2.15 -7.31 -27.94
N VAL A 150 -2.48 -8.12 -26.93
CA VAL A 150 -3.08 -7.67 -25.67
C VAL A 150 -2.18 -8.10 -24.54
N PHE A 151 -1.68 -7.17 -23.73
CA PHE A 151 -0.95 -7.52 -22.52
C PHE A 151 -1.32 -6.68 -21.31
N SER A 152 -1.11 -7.24 -20.12
CA SER A 152 -1.27 -6.58 -18.83
C SER A 152 -0.02 -6.87 -17.99
N CYS A 153 0.54 -5.85 -17.36
CA CYS A 153 1.73 -5.94 -16.51
C CYS A 153 1.76 -4.82 -15.47
N ASP A 154 2.72 -4.87 -14.55
CA ASP A 154 3.01 -3.75 -13.65
C ASP A 154 3.51 -2.53 -14.46
N ASP A 155 3.12 -1.32 -14.06
CA ASP A 155 3.57 -0.09 -14.69
C ASP A 155 5.05 0.17 -14.36
N LYS A 156 5.90 0.03 -15.38
CA LYS A 156 7.37 0.12 -15.27
C LYS A 156 7.86 1.32 -16.07
N ARG A 157 8.90 1.98 -15.56
CA ARG A 157 9.64 2.98 -16.35
C ARG A 157 10.13 2.32 -17.64
N LYS A 158 10.03 3.04 -18.76
CA LYS A 158 10.44 2.59 -20.10
C LYS A 158 9.61 1.45 -20.72
N LEU A 159 8.48 1.04 -20.10
CA LEU A 159 7.58 0.02 -20.68
C LEU A 159 7.24 0.33 -22.14
N LEU A 160 6.81 1.55 -22.44
CA LEU A 160 6.45 1.98 -23.80
C LEU A 160 7.63 1.90 -24.78
N SER A 161 8.81 2.35 -24.37
CA SER A 161 10.00 2.30 -25.22
C SER A 161 10.47 0.87 -25.46
N ASP A 162 10.35 0.00 -24.46
CA ASP A 162 10.73 -1.40 -24.56
C ASP A 162 9.76 -2.17 -25.47
N VAL A 163 8.46 -1.90 -25.34
CA VAL A 163 7.41 -2.43 -26.22
C VAL A 163 7.61 -1.95 -27.66
N ALA A 164 7.86 -0.66 -27.86
CA ALA A 164 8.11 -0.11 -29.19
C ALA A 164 9.39 -0.69 -29.81
N ARG A 165 10.43 -0.96 -28.99
CA ARG A 165 11.66 -1.63 -29.43
C ARG A 165 11.39 -3.09 -29.82
N ALA A 166 10.61 -3.82 -29.03
CA ALA A 166 10.21 -5.20 -29.32
C ALA A 166 9.41 -5.32 -30.62
N VAL A 167 8.52 -4.37 -30.89
CA VAL A 167 7.77 -4.34 -32.16
C VAL A 167 8.70 -4.01 -33.33
N ARG A 168 9.62 -3.05 -33.18
CA ARG A 168 10.59 -2.71 -34.23
C ARG A 168 11.58 -3.82 -34.54
N SER A 169 11.98 -4.65 -33.56
CA SER A 169 12.93 -5.75 -33.79
C SER A 169 12.39 -6.82 -34.74
N VAL A 170 11.07 -6.96 -34.81
CA VAL A 170 10.39 -7.87 -35.75
C VAL A 170 9.89 -7.14 -37.01
N LYS A 171 10.45 -5.96 -37.31
CA LYS A 171 10.04 -5.07 -38.42
C LYS A 171 8.56 -4.66 -38.41
N GLY A 172 7.90 -4.82 -37.26
CA GLY A 172 6.51 -4.45 -37.08
C GLY A 172 6.32 -2.93 -36.90
N LYS A 173 5.13 -2.45 -37.25
CA LYS A 173 4.68 -1.08 -37.04
C LYS A 173 3.38 -1.08 -36.25
N VAL A 174 3.35 -0.39 -35.11
CA VAL A 174 2.11 -0.19 -34.35
C VAL A 174 1.22 0.80 -35.10
N VAL A 175 0.05 0.35 -35.54
CA VAL A 175 -0.94 1.17 -36.27
C VAL A 175 -2.01 1.76 -35.35
N ARG A 176 -2.28 1.10 -34.22
CA ARG A 176 -3.17 1.59 -33.16
C ARG A 176 -2.70 1.06 -31.82
N ALA A 177 -2.86 1.86 -30.78
CA ALA A 177 -2.64 1.45 -29.40
C ALA A 177 -3.77 2.00 -28.52
N GLU A 178 -4.34 1.14 -27.69
CA GLU A 178 -5.22 1.51 -26.60
C GLU A 178 -4.55 1.09 -25.29
N MET A 179 -4.54 1.99 -24.30
CA MET A 179 -3.84 1.77 -23.05
C MET A 179 -4.64 2.28 -21.86
N VAL A 180 -4.61 1.53 -20.78
CA VAL A 180 -5.23 1.90 -19.50
C VAL A 180 -4.25 1.61 -18.37
N THR A 181 -4.04 2.60 -17.50
CA THR A 181 -3.17 2.47 -16.33
C THR A 181 -3.97 2.73 -15.07
N MET A 182 -4.01 1.75 -14.16
CA MET A 182 -4.73 1.85 -12.89
C MET A 182 -4.01 1.09 -11.79
N GLY A 183 -3.87 1.69 -10.60
CA GLY A 183 -3.29 1.01 -9.43
C GLY A 183 -1.87 0.49 -9.64
N GLY A 184 -1.05 1.20 -10.44
CA GLY A 184 0.30 0.77 -10.79
C GLY A 184 0.36 -0.40 -11.77
N ARG A 185 -0.75 -0.68 -12.47
CA ARG A 185 -0.85 -1.70 -13.52
C ARG A 185 -1.19 -1.06 -14.84
N THR A 186 -0.59 -1.56 -15.91
CA THR A 186 -0.80 -1.07 -17.27
C THR A 186 -1.30 -2.22 -18.14
N LYS A 187 -2.43 -1.98 -18.80
CA LYS A 187 -2.96 -2.83 -19.85
C LYS A 187 -2.83 -2.14 -21.21
N CYS A 188 -2.37 -2.89 -22.19
CA CYS A 188 -2.17 -2.42 -23.57
C CYS A 188 -2.89 -3.35 -24.56
N VAL A 189 -3.56 -2.75 -25.54
CA VAL A 189 -4.06 -3.40 -26.74
C VAL A 189 -3.39 -2.72 -27.94
N LEU A 190 -2.55 -3.45 -28.65
CA LEU A 190 -1.79 -2.96 -29.79
C LEU A 190 -2.26 -3.67 -31.05
N TRP A 191 -2.36 -2.92 -32.14
CA TRP A 191 -2.51 -3.45 -33.48
C TRP A 191 -1.21 -3.20 -34.22
N VAL A 192 -0.57 -4.29 -34.65
CA VAL A 192 0.77 -4.28 -35.25
C VAL A 192 0.70 -4.84 -36.66
N GLN A 193 1.29 -4.13 -37.61
CA GLN A 193 1.37 -4.51 -39.02
C GLN A 193 2.80 -4.86 -39.41
N GLY A 194 2.99 -5.69 -40.42
CA GLY A 194 4.32 -6.01 -41.00
C GLY A 194 5.07 -7.14 -40.30
N ILE A 195 4.36 -7.94 -39.50
CA ILE A 195 4.88 -9.19 -38.94
C ILE A 195 4.57 -10.29 -39.96
N ASN A 196 5.57 -10.67 -40.76
CA ASN A 196 5.41 -11.60 -41.87
C ASN A 196 6.03 -12.95 -41.52
N GLY A 197 5.33 -13.78 -40.74
CA GLY A 197 5.80 -15.13 -40.42
C GLY A 197 5.56 -15.54 -38.97
N ASN A 198 5.57 -16.84 -38.74
CA ASN A 198 5.39 -17.42 -37.41
C ASN A 198 6.64 -17.20 -36.52
N GLU A 199 7.84 -17.13 -37.12
CA GLU A 199 9.09 -16.92 -36.39
C GLU A 199 9.16 -15.53 -35.75
N GLU A 200 8.81 -14.49 -36.51
CA GLU A 200 8.71 -13.11 -36.03
C GLU A 200 7.64 -12.97 -34.94
N LEU A 201 6.50 -13.65 -35.11
CA LEU A 201 5.43 -13.65 -34.14
C LEU A 201 5.86 -14.30 -32.82
N GLU A 202 6.55 -15.44 -32.88
CA GLU A 202 7.08 -16.12 -31.70
C GLU A 202 8.23 -15.35 -31.04
N MET A 203 9.07 -14.66 -31.82
CA MET A 203 10.07 -13.74 -31.28
C MET A 203 9.40 -12.59 -30.54
N LEU A 204 8.37 -11.97 -31.12
CA LEU A 204 7.61 -10.90 -30.48
C LEU A 204 6.95 -11.39 -29.19
N ARG A 205 6.35 -12.58 -29.21
CA ARG A 205 5.76 -13.23 -28.03
C ARG A 205 6.78 -13.39 -26.92
N ARG A 206 7.97 -13.93 -27.22
CA ARG A 206 9.06 -14.12 -26.25
C ARG A 206 9.52 -12.81 -25.64
N VAL A 207 9.78 -11.79 -26.46
CA VAL A 207 10.24 -10.48 -25.97
C VAL A 207 9.18 -9.80 -25.12
N LEU A 208 7.92 -9.78 -25.57
CA LEU A 208 6.83 -9.18 -24.80
C LEU A 208 6.56 -9.94 -23.49
N ASN A 209 6.63 -11.28 -23.49
CA ASN A 209 6.52 -12.07 -22.27
C ASN A 209 7.59 -11.66 -21.25
N ALA A 210 8.86 -11.55 -21.68
CA ALA A 210 9.94 -11.12 -20.81
C ALA A 210 9.75 -9.69 -20.24
N LEU A 211 9.07 -8.79 -20.97
CA LEU A 211 8.71 -7.46 -20.46
C LEU A 211 7.58 -7.51 -19.43
N THR A 212 6.59 -8.39 -19.65
CA THR A 212 5.44 -8.56 -18.76
C THR A 212 5.77 -9.34 -17.51
N GLU A 213 6.73 -10.26 -17.56
CA GLU A 213 7.15 -11.05 -16.42
C GLU A 213 7.69 -10.15 -15.31
N LYS A 214 7.34 -10.51 -14.08
CA LYS A 214 7.98 -9.91 -12.91
C LYS A 214 9.41 -10.46 -12.87
N PRO A 215 10.43 -9.59 -12.77
CA PRO A 215 11.73 -10.10 -12.35
C PRO A 215 11.48 -10.85 -11.05
N ASN A 216 12.03 -12.06 -10.94
CA ASN A 216 11.93 -12.91 -9.76
C ASN A 216 12.75 -12.26 -8.63
N MET A 217 12.32 -11.09 -8.19
CA MET A 217 12.71 -10.48 -6.95
C MET A 217 11.91 -11.27 -5.93
N ALA A 218 12.47 -12.42 -5.53
CA ALA A 218 12.19 -12.97 -4.22
C ALA A 218 12.06 -11.75 -3.29
N ARG A 219 10.89 -11.62 -2.65
CA ARG A 219 10.63 -10.59 -1.66
C ARG A 219 11.57 -10.82 -0.48
N THR A 220 12.86 -10.59 -0.66
CA THR A 220 13.78 -10.32 0.40
C THR A 220 13.42 -8.91 0.87
N CYS A 221 12.29 -8.82 1.56
CA CYS A 221 12.26 -8.02 2.77
C CYS A 221 13.23 -8.67 3.75
N ASN A 222 14.52 -8.68 3.40
CA ASN A 222 15.58 -8.72 4.38
C ASN A 222 15.40 -7.39 5.10
N ARG A 223 14.59 -7.40 6.16
CA ARG A 223 14.88 -6.51 7.27
C ARG A 223 16.37 -6.69 7.51
N PRO A 224 17.20 -5.64 7.50
CA PRO A 224 18.58 -5.79 7.93
C PRO A 224 18.49 -6.40 9.34
N LYS A 225 18.87 -7.68 9.46
CA LYS A 225 19.27 -8.22 10.75
C LYS A 225 20.53 -7.43 11.05
N LEU A 226 20.38 -6.40 11.87
CA LEU A 226 21.49 -5.82 12.60
C LEU A 226 22.02 -6.94 13.50
N THR A 227 22.88 -7.76 12.94
CA THR A 227 23.75 -8.65 13.70
C THR A 227 24.85 -7.74 14.21
N LEU A 228 24.70 -7.26 15.44
CA LEU A 228 25.76 -6.54 16.13
C LEU A 228 26.76 -7.58 16.63
N LEU A 229 28.03 -7.43 16.22
CA LEU A 229 29.20 -8.08 16.82
C LEU A 229 29.36 -7.66 18.28
#